data_AF-A0A073IBV0-F1
#
_entry.id   AF-A0A073IBV0-F1
#
_cell.length_a   1.000
_cell.length_b   1.000
_cell.length_c   1.000
_cell.angle_alpha   90.00
_cell.angle_beta   90.00
_cell.angle_gamma   90.00
#
_symmetry.space_group_name_H-M   'P 1'
#
loop_
_entity.id
_entity.type
_entity.pdbx_description
1 polymer ?
#
loop_
_entity_poly.entity_id
_entity_poly.type
_entity_poly.pdbx_seq_one_letter_code
_entity_poly.pdbx_strand_id
1 'polypeptide(L)'
;MLTSGVQDLDKQFDILQKVRGFDQFTEDNDPYGEHDFGAFDFEGSRIFWKFDYYDRNTEWGSPDPSDPEQTTRVLTIFLAEEY
;
A
#
# COMPACT_ATOMS: atom_id res chain seq x y z
N MET A 1 -7.90 -2.03 0.52
CA MET A 1 -8.67 -1.24 1.50
C MET A 1 -8.32 0.22 1.30
N LEU A 2 -9.31 1.11 1.33
CA LEU A 2 -9.12 2.56 1.43
C LEU A 2 -9.61 2.98 2.81
N THR A 3 -8.83 3.77 3.55
CA THR A 3 -9.29 4.34 4.84
C THR A 3 -10.33 5.42 4.62
N SER A 4 -11.02 5.83 5.71
CA SER A 4 -11.95 6.95 5.66
C SER A 4 -11.27 8.23 5.19
N GLY A 5 -10.05 8.52 5.62
CA GLY A 5 -9.32 9.73 5.18
C GLY A 5 -9.16 9.81 3.66
N VAL A 6 -8.84 8.69 3.01
CA VAL A 6 -8.76 8.63 1.53
C VAL A 6 -10.14 8.66 0.88
N GLN A 7 -11.15 8.05 1.50
CA GLN A 7 -12.53 8.09 0.98
C GLN A 7 -13.12 9.50 1.02
N ASP A 8 -12.82 10.27 2.05
CA ASP A 8 -13.33 11.63 2.27
C ASP A 8 -12.79 12.64 1.25
N LEU A 9 -11.69 12.33 0.56
CA LEU A 9 -11.17 13.15 -0.53
C LEU A 9 -12.05 13.08 -1.80
N ASP A 10 -12.89 12.06 -1.96
CA ASP A 10 -13.71 11.83 -3.17
C ASP A 10 -12.89 11.77 -4.48
N LYS A 11 -11.67 11.23 -4.38
CA LYS A 11 -10.67 11.12 -5.48
C LYS A 11 -10.09 9.72 -5.62
N GLN A 12 -10.84 8.70 -5.19
CA GLN A 12 -10.33 7.34 -5.05
C GLN A 12 -9.82 6.77 -6.38
N PHE A 13 -10.49 7.10 -7.51
CA PHE A 13 -10.04 6.64 -8.82
C PHE A 13 -8.65 7.19 -9.19
N ASP A 14 -8.42 8.49 -9.01
CA ASP A 14 -7.14 9.13 -9.33
C ASP A 14 -6.01 8.62 -8.42
N ILE A 15 -6.31 8.44 -7.13
CA ILE A 15 -5.38 7.89 -6.15
C ILE A 15 -5.03 6.43 -6.51
N LEU A 16 -6.02 5.61 -6.88
CA LEU A 16 -5.80 4.23 -7.33
C LEU A 16 -4.96 4.16 -8.61
N GLN A 17 -5.17 5.07 -9.57
CA GLN A 17 -4.32 5.13 -10.76
C GLN A 17 -2.87 5.47 -10.39
N LYS A 18 -2.65 6.39 -9.46
CA LYS A 18 -1.31 6.72 -8.97
C LYS A 18 -0.62 5.56 -8.25
N VAL A 19 -1.33 4.86 -7.36
CA VAL A 19 -0.80 3.65 -6.70
C VAL A 19 -0.45 2.58 -7.74
N ARG A 20 -1.32 2.34 -8.73
CA ARG A 20 -1.08 1.35 -9.79
C ARG A 20 0.13 1.68 -10.66
N GLY A 21 0.39 2.97 -10.90
CA GLY A 21 1.50 3.46 -11.71
C GLY A 21 2.74 3.85 -10.90
N PHE A 22 2.78 3.56 -9.60
CA PHE A 22 3.89 3.96 -8.75
C PHE A 22 5.15 3.15 -9.09
N ASP A 23 6.23 3.86 -9.41
CA ASP A 23 7.54 3.30 -9.77
C ASP A 23 8.71 4.00 -9.06
N GLN A 24 8.41 4.91 -8.11
CA GLN A 24 9.40 5.72 -7.40
C GLN A 24 9.98 4.98 -6.19
N PHE A 25 10.56 3.81 -6.43
CA PHE A 25 11.29 3.05 -5.40
C PHE A 25 12.76 3.49 -5.39
N THR A 26 13.23 3.90 -4.22
CA THR A 26 14.60 4.38 -3.96
C THR A 26 15.15 3.67 -2.73
N GLU A 27 16.48 3.69 -2.55
CA GLU A 27 17.11 3.12 -1.34
C GLU A 27 16.57 3.75 -0.04
N ASP A 28 16.05 4.97 -0.10
CA ASP A 28 15.48 5.67 1.06
C ASP A 28 14.11 5.14 1.47
N ASN A 29 13.27 4.71 0.51
CA ASN A 29 11.89 4.29 0.78
C ASN A 29 11.64 2.78 0.62
N ASP A 30 12.56 2.07 -0.05
CA ASP A 30 12.54 0.63 -0.23
C ASP A 30 13.97 0.05 -0.15
N PRO A 31 14.60 0.09 1.03
CA PRO A 31 15.99 -0.38 1.20
C PRO A 31 16.17 -1.87 0.96
N TYR A 32 15.09 -2.65 0.98
CA TYR A 32 15.12 -4.11 0.84
C TYR A 32 14.58 -4.58 -0.53
N GLY A 33 14.07 -3.68 -1.38
CA GLY A 33 13.56 -4.01 -2.71
C GLY A 33 12.26 -4.82 -2.69
N GLU A 34 11.49 -4.72 -1.60
CA GLU A 34 10.27 -5.50 -1.39
C GLU A 34 9.09 -4.90 -2.18
N HIS A 35 9.19 -3.62 -2.57
CA HIS A 35 8.16 -2.87 -3.28
C HIS A 35 6.78 -2.95 -2.60
N ASP A 36 6.75 -3.03 -1.28
CA ASP A 36 5.54 -3.27 -0.49
C ASP A 36 5.01 -2.03 0.21
N PHE A 37 5.72 -0.91 0.12
CA PHE A 37 5.32 0.39 0.66
C PHE A 37 5.65 1.51 -0.32
N GLY A 38 4.81 2.54 -0.35
CA GLY A 38 5.11 3.74 -1.11
C GLY A 38 4.31 4.95 -0.64
N ALA A 39 4.78 6.13 -1.07
CA ALA A 39 4.21 7.39 -0.64
C ALA A 39 4.31 8.45 -1.74
N PHE A 40 3.24 9.22 -1.94
CA PHE A 40 3.21 10.33 -2.89
C PHE A 40 2.29 11.46 -2.42
N ASP A 41 2.50 12.67 -2.94
CA ASP A 41 1.63 13.81 -2.67
C ASP A 41 0.49 13.88 -3.69
N PHE A 42 -0.72 14.17 -3.20
CA PHE A 42 -1.93 14.33 -3.99
C PHE A 42 -2.78 15.48 -3.43
N GLU A 43 -2.96 16.54 -4.23
CA GLU A 43 -3.80 17.70 -3.89
C GLU A 43 -3.51 18.32 -2.50
N GLY A 44 -2.26 18.29 -2.05
CA GLY A 44 -1.83 18.84 -0.75
C GLY A 44 -1.89 17.85 0.41
N SER A 45 -2.36 16.62 0.17
CA SER A 45 -2.31 15.52 1.13
C SER A 45 -1.21 14.54 0.77
N ARG A 46 -0.47 14.06 1.77
CA ARG A 46 0.47 12.96 1.61
C ARG A 46 -0.29 11.63 1.71
N ILE A 47 -0.23 10.81 0.66
CA ILE A 47 -0.87 9.49 0.60
C ILE A 47 0.19 8.43 0.79
N PHE A 48 -0.07 7.48 1.69
CA PHE A 48 0.68 6.24 1.85
C PHE A 48 -0.10 5.05 1.29
N TRP A 49 0.62 4.05 0.81
CA TRP A 49 0.06 2.77 0.47
C TRP A 49 1.02 1.66 0.89
N LYS A 50 0.47 0.49 1.22
CA LYS A 50 1.26 -0.68 1.58
C LYS A 50 0.60 -2.00 1.22
N PHE A 51 1.38 -3.05 1.06
CA PHE A 51 0.95 -4.44 1.08
C PHE A 51 1.21 -5.05 2.45
N ASP A 52 0.17 -5.58 3.08
CA ASP A 52 0.29 -6.47 4.21
C ASP A 52 0.20 -7.93 3.72
N TYR A 53 1.05 -8.80 4.27
CA TYR A 53 1.17 -10.21 3.86
C TYR A 53 0.56 -11.15 4.88
N TYR A 54 -0.57 -11.75 4.53
CA TYR A 54 -1.27 -12.72 5.38
C TYR A 54 -1.16 -14.13 4.83
N ASP A 55 -1.44 -15.13 5.68
CA ASP A 55 -1.69 -16.49 5.26
C ASP A 55 -2.95 -16.59 4.36
N ARG A 56 -3.19 -17.78 3.81
CA ARG A 56 -4.33 -18.02 2.91
C ARG A 56 -5.70 -17.83 3.57
N ASN A 57 -5.76 -17.96 4.90
CA ASN A 57 -6.99 -17.77 5.67
C ASN A 57 -7.16 -16.33 6.17
N THR A 58 -6.17 -15.45 5.95
CA THR A 58 -6.14 -14.06 6.43
C THR A 58 -6.24 -13.94 7.96
N GLU A 59 -5.72 -14.93 8.70
CA GLU A 59 -5.74 -14.96 10.17
C GLU A 59 -4.40 -14.54 10.77
N TRP A 60 -3.30 -14.88 10.08
CA TRP A 60 -1.93 -14.67 10.56
C TRP A 60 -1.04 -14.11 9.46
N GLY A 61 0.18 -13.72 9.81
CA GLY A 61 1.20 -13.36 8.81
C GLY A 61 1.54 -14.55 7.91
N SER A 62 1.86 -14.27 6.64
CA SER A 62 2.28 -15.34 5.71
C SER A 62 3.55 -16.04 6.20
N PRO A 63 3.64 -17.38 6.12
CA PRO A 63 4.87 -18.11 6.44
C PRO A 63 6.00 -17.82 5.43
N ASP A 64 5.64 -17.46 4.19
CA ASP A 64 6.58 -17.05 3.14
C ASP A 64 5.93 -15.96 2.27
N PRO A 65 6.16 -14.66 2.56
CA PRO A 65 5.61 -13.54 1.80
C PRO A 65 6.00 -13.50 0.31
N SER A 66 7.07 -14.20 -0.06
CA SER A 66 7.55 -14.29 -1.44
C SER A 66 6.76 -15.32 -2.27
N ASP A 67 6.12 -16.29 -1.60
CA ASP A 67 5.33 -17.35 -2.24
C ASP A 67 3.85 -16.94 -2.37
N PRO A 68 3.36 -16.66 -3.59
CA PRO A 68 1.96 -16.30 -3.82
C PRO A 68 0.98 -17.46 -3.59
N GLU A 69 1.43 -18.72 -3.59
CA GLU A 69 0.55 -19.86 -3.28
C GLU A 69 0.21 -19.95 -1.79
N GLN A 70 1.06 -19.36 -0.94
CA GLN A 70 0.90 -19.34 0.53
C GLN A 70 0.46 -17.97 1.07
N THR A 71 0.56 -16.92 0.25
CA THR A 71 0.36 -15.53 0.68
C THR A 71 -0.90 -14.90 0.10
N THR A 72 -1.64 -14.20 0.96
CA THR A 72 -2.67 -13.24 0.59
C THR A 72 -2.11 -11.82 0.77
N ARG A 73 -2.01 -11.05 -0.31
CA ARG A 73 -1.54 -9.66 -0.28
C ARG A 73 -2.73 -8.72 -0.12
N VAL A 74 -2.72 -7.90 0.92
CA VAL A 74 -3.77 -6.90 1.17
C VAL A 74 -3.18 -5.51 0.93
N LEU A 75 -3.64 -4.84 -0.12
CA LEU A 75 -3.29 -3.45 -0.38
C LEU A 75 -4.10 -2.53 0.54
N THR A 76 -3.43 -1.65 1.29
CA THR A 76 -4.07 -0.59 2.09
C THR A 76 -3.57 0.76 1.63
N ILE A 77 -4.48 1.71 1.37
CA ILE A 77 -4.16 3.08 0.95
C ILE A 77 -4.79 4.03 1.97
N PHE A 78 -3.99 4.96 2.49
CA PHE A 78 -4.32 5.80 3.64
C PHE A 78 -3.60 7.15 3.57
N LEU A 79 -4.06 8.15 4.33
CA LEU A 79 -3.36 9.42 4.49
C LEU A 79 -2.15 9.21 5.41
N ALA A 80 -1.06 9.93 5.16
CA ALA A 80 0.12 9.88 6.03
C ALA A 80 -0.17 10.31 7.47
N GLU A 81 -1.19 11.14 7.69
CA GLU A 81 -1.66 11.57 9.01
C GLU A 81 -2.38 10.45 9.79
N GLU A 82 -2.76 9.36 9.11
CA GLU A 82 -3.35 8.16 9.71
C GLU A 82 -2.27 7.14 10.17
N TYR A 83 -0.98 7.46 10.00
CA TYR A 83 0.18 6.66 10.40
C TYR A 83 0.80 7.19 11.70
#